data_AF-D8RBG3-F1
#
_entry.id   AF-D8RBG3-F1
#
_cell.length_a   1.000
_cell.length_b   1.000
_cell.length_c   1.000
_cell.angle_alpha   90.00
_cell.angle_beta   90.00
_cell.angle_gamma   90.00
#
_symmetry.space_group_name_H-M   'P 1'
#
loop_
_entity.id
_entity.type
_entity.pdbx_description
1 polymer ?
#
loop_
_entity_poly.entity_id
_entity_poly.type
_entity_poly.pdbx_seq_one_letter_code
_entity_poly.pdbx_strand_id
1 'polypeptide(L)'
;AGALQRSGMLSKEQLFRLFLEFAHLVDKPEVKKRISDAVQARQATVGVTTEIQEEIFLRMGVEPKFGIASLGKVNTVYKDDRELMLKFYEFVAREEMACDEAELGRDAFQQKMQQFTKSQEQQLKLLQQLRNLSLDRQQAFFQ
;
A
#
# COMPACT_ATOMS: atom_id res chain seq x y z
N ALA A 1 -6.57 13.76 27.69
CA ALA A 1 -6.32 12.88 26.54
C ALA A 1 -7.17 11.64 26.70
N GLY A 2 -7.98 11.26 25.69
CA GLY A 2 -8.76 10.03 25.73
C GLY A 2 -7.87 8.78 25.79
N ALA A 3 -8.39 7.67 26.30
CA ALA A 3 -7.66 6.41 26.30
C ALA A 3 -7.41 5.95 24.85
N LEU A 4 -6.17 5.59 24.53
CA LEU A 4 -5.84 5.02 23.22
C LEU A 4 -6.48 3.65 23.05
N GLN A 5 -6.98 3.34 21.85
CA GLN A 5 -7.40 1.99 21.50
C GLN A 5 -6.19 1.04 21.54
N ARG A 6 -6.35 -0.08 22.25
CA ARG A 6 -5.28 -1.07 22.52
C ARG A 6 -5.72 -2.52 22.34
N SER A 7 -6.96 -2.74 21.91
CA SER A 7 -7.57 -4.08 21.85
C SER A 7 -8.61 -4.15 20.73
N GLY A 8 -8.95 -5.39 20.35
CA GLY A 8 -9.88 -5.67 19.26
C GLY A 8 -9.18 -5.60 17.90
N MET A 9 -9.90 -5.06 16.91
CA MET A 9 -9.41 -4.83 15.56
C MET A 9 -9.66 -3.36 15.18
N LEU A 10 -8.83 -2.83 14.28
CA LEU A 10 -9.10 -1.54 13.65
C LEU A 10 -10.40 -1.61 12.84
N SER A 11 -11.27 -0.62 12.98
CA SER A 11 -12.48 -0.53 12.17
C SER A 11 -12.16 -0.24 10.71
N LYS A 12 -13.13 -0.48 9.81
CA LYS A 12 -13.00 -0.17 8.38
C LYS A 12 -12.69 1.32 8.15
N GLU A 13 -13.32 2.21 8.91
CA GLU A 13 -13.09 3.65 8.85
C GLU A 13 -11.67 4.02 9.28
N GLN A 14 -11.14 3.37 10.34
CA GLN A 14 -9.77 3.60 10.80
C GLN A 14 -8.74 3.11 9.77
N LEU A 15 -8.99 1.97 9.13
CA LEU A 15 -8.15 1.44 8.06
C LEU A 15 -8.15 2.37 6.84
N PHE A 16 -9.33 2.79 6.37
CA PHE A 16 -9.39 3.73 5.24
C PHE A 16 -8.76 5.07 5.54
N ARG A 17 -8.93 5.59 6.77
CA ARG A 17 -8.28 6.82 7.20
C ARG A 17 -6.76 6.69 7.18
N LEU A 18 -6.23 5.58 7.68
CA LEU A 18 -4.80 5.27 7.58
C LEU A 18 -4.34 5.27 6.12
N PHE A 19 -5.04 4.56 5.23
CA PHE A 19 -4.63 4.44 3.83
C PHE A 19 -4.58 5.80 3.13
N LEU A 20 -5.59 6.64 3.37
CA LEU A 20 -5.68 7.98 2.80
C LEU A 20 -4.59 8.91 3.35
N GLU A 21 -4.43 8.98 4.67
CA GLU A 21 -3.45 9.85 5.30
C GLU A 21 -2.02 9.41 4.95
N PHE A 22 -1.73 8.11 4.96
CA PHE A 22 -0.43 7.56 4.58
C PHE A 22 -0.09 7.90 3.13
N ALA A 23 -0.99 7.62 2.18
CA ALA A 23 -0.78 7.92 0.76
C ALA A 23 -0.47 9.40 0.53
N HIS A 24 -1.15 10.30 1.25
CA HIS A 24 -0.87 11.73 1.18
C HIS A 24 0.47 12.13 1.81
N LEU A 25 0.85 11.52 2.94
CA LEU A 25 2.08 11.85 3.65
C LEU A 25 3.32 11.37 2.91
N VAL A 26 3.33 10.16 2.35
CA VAL A 26 4.51 9.60 1.66
C VAL A 26 4.90 10.35 0.40
N ASP A 27 3.97 11.12 -0.19
CA ASP A 27 4.28 12.00 -1.33
C ASP A 27 4.93 13.32 -0.94
N LYS A 28 4.88 13.70 0.34
CA LYS A 28 5.39 15.00 0.76
C LYS A 28 6.91 15.03 0.69
N PRO A 29 7.52 16.12 0.20
CA PRO A 29 8.98 16.23 0.07
C PRO A 29 9.72 15.94 1.37
N GLU A 30 9.19 16.38 2.51
CA GLU A 30 9.78 16.14 3.83
C GLU A 30 9.80 14.67 4.21
N VAL A 31 8.76 13.91 3.85
CA VAL A 31 8.68 12.47 4.12
C VAL A 31 9.57 11.69 3.17
N LYS A 32 9.54 12.02 1.87
CA LYS A 32 10.46 11.43 0.90
C LYS A 32 11.92 11.62 1.31
N LYS A 33 12.24 12.81 1.84
CA LYS A 33 13.56 13.09 2.40
C LYS A 33 13.86 12.21 3.61
N ARG A 34 12.93 12.06 4.58
CA ARG A 34 13.11 11.14 5.72
C ARG A 34 13.44 9.71 5.28
N ILE A 35 12.72 9.19 4.28
CA ILE A 35 12.94 7.83 3.76
C ILE A 35 14.31 7.74 3.05
N SER A 36 14.68 8.74 2.25
CA SER A 36 15.98 8.79 1.59
C SER A 36 17.15 8.94 2.57
N ASP A 37 17.00 9.76 3.61
CA ASP A 37 18.00 9.95 4.67
C ASP A 37 18.25 8.61 5.41
N ALA A 38 17.20 7.80 5.62
CA ALA A 38 17.35 6.46 6.19
C ALA A 38 18.16 5.52 5.29
N VAL A 39 17.96 5.54 3.96
CA VAL A 39 18.80 4.78 3.01
C VAL A 39 20.26 5.23 3.10
N GLN A 40 20.52 6.54 3.14
CA GLN A 40 21.87 7.07 3.28
C GLN A 40 22.53 6.66 4.60
N ALA A 41 21.76 6.58 5.67
CA ALA A 41 22.17 6.08 6.98
C ALA A 41 22.27 4.54 7.06
N ARG A 42 22.03 3.82 5.95
CA ARG A 42 21.97 2.34 5.89
C ARG A 42 20.93 1.71 6.82
N GLN A 43 19.86 2.46 7.09
CA GLN A 43 18.71 2.00 7.84
C GLN A 43 17.64 1.47 6.88
N ALA A 44 16.75 0.61 7.38
CA ALA A 44 15.67 0.07 6.58
C ALA A 44 14.58 1.13 6.38
N THR A 45 14.23 1.42 5.12
CA THR A 45 13.16 2.34 4.71
C THR A 45 11.81 1.99 5.31
N VAL A 46 11.54 0.69 5.47
CA VAL A 46 10.35 0.16 6.14
C VAL A 46 10.20 0.67 7.59
N GLY A 47 11.32 0.99 8.26
CA GLY A 47 11.28 1.59 9.60
C GLY A 47 10.66 2.98 9.57
N VAL A 48 11.02 3.79 8.58
CA VAL A 48 10.47 5.15 8.40
C VAL A 48 9.00 5.10 8.00
N THR A 49 8.60 4.18 7.11
CA THR A 49 7.20 4.03 6.73
C THR A 49 6.36 3.51 7.91
N THR A 50 6.92 2.62 8.73
CA THR A 50 6.31 2.19 9.99
C THR A 50 6.12 3.37 10.95
N GLU A 51 7.13 4.21 11.17
CA GLU A 51 7.01 5.41 12.02
C GLU A 51 5.88 6.34 11.54
N ILE A 52 5.73 6.52 10.22
CA ILE A 52 4.65 7.34 9.65
C ILE A 52 3.28 6.71 9.96
N GLN A 53 3.15 5.38 9.84
CA GLN A 53 1.92 4.67 10.24
C GLN A 53 1.64 4.87 11.74
N GLU A 54 2.65 4.78 12.59
CA GLU A 54 2.57 5.01 14.04
C GLU A 54 2.12 6.45 14.37
N GLU A 55 2.65 7.46 13.68
CA GLU A 55 2.23 8.86 13.81
C GLU A 55 0.74 9.04 13.46
N ILE A 56 0.27 8.39 12.39
CA ILE A 56 -1.14 8.43 11.99
C ILE A 56 -2.00 7.73 13.05
N PHE A 57 -1.59 6.55 13.54
CA PHE A 57 -2.30 5.85 14.61
C PHE A 57 -2.47 6.71 15.87
N LEU A 58 -1.42 7.40 16.31
CA LEU A 58 -1.51 8.32 17.45
C LEU A 58 -2.54 9.43 17.23
N ARG A 59 -2.58 10.03 16.03
CA ARG A 59 -3.58 11.08 15.68
C ARG A 59 -5.00 10.54 15.64
N MET A 60 -5.18 9.26 15.32
CA MET A 60 -6.47 8.57 15.34
C MET A 60 -6.88 8.07 16.73
N GLY A 61 -6.05 8.24 17.76
CA GLY A 61 -6.32 7.71 19.10
C GLY A 61 -6.10 6.20 19.21
N VAL A 62 -5.26 5.62 18.35
CA VAL A 62 -4.88 4.22 18.34
C VAL A 62 -3.45 4.09 18.90
N GLU A 63 -3.20 3.09 19.74
CA GLU A 63 -1.85 2.80 20.19
C GLU A 63 -1.00 2.25 19.03
N PRO A 64 0.19 2.83 18.75
CA PRO A 64 1.02 2.48 17.59
C PRO A 64 1.29 0.99 17.40
N LYS A 65 1.78 0.31 18.45
CA LYS A 65 2.16 -1.11 18.34
C LYS A 65 0.95 -1.99 18.09
N PHE A 66 -0.18 -1.68 18.73
CA PHE A 66 -1.46 -2.31 18.47
C PHE A 66 -1.93 -2.07 17.03
N GLY A 67 -1.79 -0.84 16.51
CA GLY A 67 -2.14 -0.50 15.14
C GLY A 67 -1.35 -1.31 14.11
N ILE A 68 -0.03 -1.33 14.25
CA ILE A 68 0.87 -2.13 13.40
C ILE A 68 0.54 -3.63 13.48
N ALA A 69 0.38 -4.16 14.69
CA ALA A 69 0.00 -5.56 14.88
C ALA A 69 -1.38 -5.89 14.29
N SER A 70 -2.28 -4.91 14.22
CA SER A 70 -3.60 -5.06 13.60
C SER A 70 -3.51 -5.14 12.07
N LEU A 71 -2.62 -4.38 11.44
CA LEU A 71 -2.39 -4.45 9.99
C LEU A 71 -2.03 -5.87 9.53
N GLY A 72 -1.19 -6.58 10.30
CA GLY A 72 -0.84 -7.98 10.03
C GLY A 72 -2.02 -8.96 10.07
N LYS A 73 -3.18 -8.55 10.61
CA LYS A 73 -4.39 -9.38 10.74
C LYS A 73 -5.49 -9.01 9.74
N VAL A 74 -5.34 -7.94 8.97
CA VAL A 74 -6.36 -7.45 8.01
C VAL A 74 -6.73 -8.55 7.01
N ASN A 75 -5.73 -9.23 6.44
CA ASN A 75 -5.92 -10.35 5.50
C ASN A 75 -6.68 -11.54 6.08
N THR A 76 -6.77 -11.67 7.41
CA THR A 76 -7.51 -12.75 8.06
C THR A 76 -8.90 -12.32 8.48
N VAL A 77 -9.01 -11.12 9.07
CA VAL A 77 -10.27 -10.61 9.64
C VAL A 77 -11.21 -10.08 8.56
N TYR A 78 -10.68 -9.44 7.52
CA TYR A 78 -11.45 -8.75 6.48
C TYR A 78 -11.37 -9.40 5.10
N LYS A 79 -10.92 -10.65 5.02
CA LYS A 79 -10.70 -11.38 3.75
C LYS A 79 -11.89 -11.36 2.77
N ASP A 80 -13.11 -11.31 3.31
CA ASP A 80 -14.35 -11.37 2.52
C ASP A 80 -14.85 -9.96 2.11
N ASP A 81 -14.31 -8.88 2.70
CA ASP A 81 -14.60 -7.49 2.31
C ASP A 81 -13.70 -7.07 1.14
N ARG A 82 -14.14 -7.36 -0.08
CA ARG A 82 -13.37 -7.10 -1.31
C ARG A 82 -12.92 -5.65 -1.46
N GLU A 83 -13.76 -4.69 -1.09
CA GLU A 83 -13.44 -3.27 -1.21
C GLU A 83 -12.31 -2.90 -0.26
N LEU A 84 -12.43 -3.31 1.01
CA LEU A 84 -11.40 -3.05 2.00
C LEU A 84 -10.08 -3.74 1.62
N MET A 85 -10.15 -4.99 1.17
CA MET A 85 -8.96 -5.74 0.75
C MET A 85 -8.27 -5.10 -0.44
N LEU A 86 -9.02 -4.61 -1.44
CA LEU A 86 -8.45 -3.88 -2.57
C LEU A 86 -7.68 -2.64 -2.08
N LYS A 87 -8.29 -1.83 -1.20
CA LYS A 87 -7.64 -0.64 -0.64
C LYS A 87 -6.45 -0.97 0.25
N PHE A 88 -6.50 -2.08 0.97
CA PHE A 88 -5.38 -2.56 1.76
C PHE A 88 -4.19 -2.94 0.88
N TYR A 89 -4.40 -3.66 -0.23
CA TYR A 89 -3.33 -3.97 -1.17
C TYR A 89 -2.79 -2.75 -1.91
N GLU A 90 -3.66 -1.78 -2.26
CA GLU A 90 -3.21 -0.48 -2.79
C GLU A 90 -2.31 0.24 -1.78
N PHE A 91 -2.67 0.22 -0.49
CA PHE A 91 -1.86 0.80 0.58
C PHE A 91 -0.50 0.10 0.74
N VAL A 92 -0.47 -1.23 0.76
CA VAL A 92 0.80 -1.99 0.85
C VAL A 92 1.69 -1.72 -0.36
N ALA A 93 1.13 -1.71 -1.57
CA ALA A 93 1.87 -1.36 -2.78
C ALA A 93 2.41 0.07 -2.73
N ARG A 94 1.65 1.00 -2.12
CA ARG A 94 2.08 2.39 -1.94
C ARG A 94 3.25 2.53 -0.98
N GLU A 95 3.25 1.75 0.10
CA GLU A 95 4.38 1.66 1.04
C GLU A 95 5.62 1.12 0.33
N GLU A 96 5.50 0.01 -0.41
CA GLU A 96 6.60 -0.59 -1.17
C GLU A 96 7.19 0.40 -2.19
N MET A 97 6.34 1.10 -2.94
CA MET A 97 6.78 2.12 -3.90
C MET A 97 7.54 3.28 -3.23
N ALA A 98 7.15 3.69 -2.02
CA ALA A 98 7.83 4.76 -1.31
C ALA A 98 9.24 4.33 -0.85
N CYS A 99 9.40 3.07 -0.44
CA CYS A 99 10.69 2.48 -0.13
C CYS A 99 11.56 2.32 -1.40
N ASP A 100 10.99 1.75 -2.47
CA ASP A 100 11.65 1.57 -3.77
C ASP A 100 12.17 2.89 -4.36
N GLU A 101 11.37 3.97 -4.30
CA GLU A 101 11.75 5.28 -4.82
C GLU A 101 13.03 5.79 -4.13
N ALA A 102 13.14 5.58 -2.83
CA ALA A 102 14.30 5.99 -2.04
C ALA A 102 15.53 5.07 -2.26
N GLU A 103 15.32 3.77 -2.46
CA GLU A 103 16.39 2.78 -2.61
C GLU A 103 16.99 2.73 -4.02
N LEU A 104 16.13 2.72 -5.04
CA LEU A 104 16.55 2.62 -6.44
C LEU A 104 17.08 3.95 -6.99
N GLY A 105 16.69 5.06 -6.36
CA GLY A 105 16.92 6.40 -6.89
C GLY A 105 16.02 6.70 -8.09
N ARG A 106 16.00 7.98 -8.49
CA ARG A 106 14.99 8.55 -9.41
C ARG A 106 14.91 7.83 -10.75
N ASP A 107 16.05 7.56 -11.38
CA ASP A 107 16.07 7.04 -12.77
C ASP A 107 15.66 5.57 -12.82
N ALA A 108 16.16 4.73 -11.92
CA ALA A 108 15.79 3.32 -11.86
C ALA A 108 14.35 3.13 -11.37
N PHE A 109 13.87 3.97 -10.45
CA PHE A 109 12.46 3.98 -10.06
C PHE A 109 11.55 4.36 -11.23
N GLN A 110 11.90 5.39 -12.00
CA GLN A 110 11.13 5.78 -13.19
C GLN A 110 11.08 4.66 -14.24
N GLN A 111 12.18 3.94 -14.45
CA GLN A 111 12.18 2.77 -15.34
C GLN A 111 11.29 1.64 -14.81
N LYS A 112 11.36 1.31 -13.52
CA LYS A 112 10.49 0.31 -12.88
C LYS A 112 9.02 0.69 -13.05
N MET A 113 8.67 1.96 -12.83
CA MET A 113 7.31 2.46 -13.00
C MET A 113 6.83 2.41 -14.46
N GLN A 114 7.65 2.78 -15.42
CA GLN A 114 7.29 2.69 -16.84
C GLN A 114 7.04 1.23 -17.27
N GLN A 115 7.88 0.30 -16.81
CA GLN A 115 7.68 -1.14 -17.07
C GLN A 115 6.38 -1.65 -16.44
N PHE A 116 6.10 -1.24 -15.20
CA PHE A 116 4.88 -1.59 -14.49
C PHE A 116 3.63 -1.07 -15.23
N THR A 117 3.60 0.21 -15.59
CA THR A 117 2.49 0.82 -16.36
C THR A 117 2.28 0.11 -17.69
N LYS A 118 3.36 -0.14 -18.45
CA LYS A 118 3.29 -0.84 -19.74
C LYS A 118 2.74 -2.26 -19.59
N SER A 119 3.14 -2.98 -18.55
CA SER A 119 2.63 -4.33 -18.26
C SER A 119 1.14 -4.29 -17.91
N GLN A 120 0.70 -3.34 -17.06
CA GLN A 120 -0.72 -3.16 -16.75
C GLN A 120 -1.56 -2.84 -17.99
N GLU A 121 -1.10 -1.94 -18.85
CA GLU A 121 -1.80 -1.62 -20.09
C GLU A 121 -1.94 -2.83 -21.02
N GLN A 122 -0.91 -3.67 -21.09
CA GLN A 122 -0.95 -4.91 -21.86
C GLN A 122 -1.97 -5.90 -21.28
N GLN A 123 -1.98 -6.08 -19.95
CA GLN A 123 -2.96 -6.93 -19.27
C GLN A 123 -4.39 -6.42 -19.49
N LEU A 124 -4.62 -5.11 -19.40
CA LEU A 124 -5.93 -4.52 -19.64
C LEU A 124 -6.40 -4.71 -21.09
N LYS A 125 -5.51 -4.50 -22.07
CA LYS A 125 -5.80 -4.75 -23.49
C LYS A 125 -6.19 -6.20 -23.74
N LEU A 126 -5.47 -7.14 -23.12
CA LEU A 126 -5.78 -8.57 -23.21
C LEU A 126 -7.18 -8.88 -22.64
N LEU A 127 -7.51 -8.34 -21.46
CA LEU A 127 -8.84 -8.51 -20.84
C LEU A 127 -9.97 -7.90 -21.70
N GLN A 128 -9.73 -6.74 -22.33
CA GLN A 128 -10.69 -6.13 -23.25
C GLN A 128 -10.89 -6.98 -24.50
N GLN A 129 -9.82 -7.56 -25.05
CA GLN A 129 -9.92 -8.49 -26.18
C GLN A 129 -10.70 -9.75 -25.79
N LEU A 130 -10.42 -10.34 -24.62
CA LEU A 130 -11.13 -11.52 -24.11
C LEU A 130 -12.62 -11.26 -23.93
N ARG A 131 -13.00 -10.11 -23.36
CA ARG A 131 -14.40 -9.70 -23.21
C ARG A 131 -15.15 -9.67 -24.55
N ASN A 132 -14.45 -9.37 -25.64
CA ASN A 132 -15.02 -9.27 -26.98
C ASN A 132 -15.02 -10.62 -27.74
N LEU A 133 -14.46 -11.69 -27.17
CA LEU A 133 -14.49 -13.04 -27.74
C LEU A 133 -15.74 -13.81 -27.30
N SER A 134 -16.18 -14.78 -28.11
CA SER A 134 -17.25 -15.71 -27.73
C SER A 134 -16.84 -16.59 -26.55
N LEU A 135 -17.82 -17.10 -25.80
CA LEU A 135 -17.61 -18.00 -24.64
C LEU A 135 -16.70 -19.19 -24.95
N ASP A 136 -16.85 -19.81 -26.13
CA ASP A 136 -16.00 -20.94 -26.55
C ASP A 136 -14.53 -20.54 -26.74
N ARG A 137 -14.29 -19.32 -27.24
CA ARG A 137 -12.92 -18.78 -27.41
C ARG A 137 -12.32 -18.25 -26.12
N GLN A 138 -13.15 -17.77 -25.19
CA GLN A 138 -12.72 -17.41 -23.85
C GLN A 138 -12.27 -18.66 -23.07
N GLN A 139 -13.02 -19.76 -23.15
CA GLN A 139 -12.65 -21.03 -22.50
C GLN A 139 -11.34 -21.63 -23.07
N ALA A 140 -11.14 -21.56 -24.39
CA ALA A 140 -9.91 -22.02 -25.03
C ALA A 140 -8.65 -21.17 -24.69
N PHE A 141 -8.84 -19.95 -24.16
CA PHE A 141 -7.73 -19.08 -23.75
C PHE A 141 -7.21 -19.38 -22.33
N PHE A 142 -8.05 -19.99 -21.49
CA PHE A 142 -7.74 -20.32 -20.09
C PHE A 142 -7.39 -21.80 -19.87
N GLN A 143 -7.29 -22.61 -20.94
CA GLN A 143 -6.72 -23.97 -20.92
C GLN A 143 -5.26 -23.95 -21.37
#